data_AF-A0A958E107-F1
#
_entry.id   AF-A0A958E107-F1
#
_cell.length_a   1.000
_cell.length_b   1.000
_cell.length_c   1.000
_cell.angle_alpha   90.00
_cell.angle_beta   90.00
_cell.angle_gamma   90.00
#
_symmetry.space_group_name_H-M   'P 1'
#
loop_
_entity.id
_entity.type
_entity.pdbx_description
1 polymer ?
#
loop_
_entity_poly.entity_id
_entity_poly.type
_entity_poly.pdbx_seq_one_letter_code
_entity_poly.pdbx_strand_id
1 'polypeptide(L)'
;MLKKLTFFLFALPVMLFAQAIQVSSPGDVLQVNFSLENGEPRYSISRLGGEVIRPSRLGFKFRNAPEMTGNFQIAASNQTSFDETWTQPWGEKKDIRNNYNALRIELQEIAAPTRQLIIEFRVFDDGVGFRYEIPVQPNFKSFEISDEVTEFALTGDHDAWWIPAYQWNRYEYLYHHTPVSQMDTVHTPVTMETADGVYLSFHEAALFDYASMTLAVNNDNVLEADLVPWS
;
A
#
# COMPACT_ATOMS: atom_id res chain seq x y z
N MET A 1 -30.77 -63.19 -19.55
CA MET A 1 -30.17 -62.57 -18.34
C MET A 1 -29.43 -61.31 -18.75
N LEU A 2 -30.08 -60.14 -18.68
CA LEU A 2 -29.43 -58.85 -18.94
C LEU A 2 -28.91 -58.28 -17.62
N LYS A 3 -27.59 -58.18 -17.45
CA LYS A 3 -26.96 -57.53 -16.28
C LYS A 3 -27.10 -56.02 -16.42
N LYS A 4 -27.86 -55.38 -15.51
CA LYS A 4 -27.90 -53.92 -15.37
C LYS A 4 -26.53 -53.46 -14.87
N LEU A 5 -25.84 -52.65 -15.67
CA LEU A 5 -24.57 -52.04 -15.31
C LEU A 5 -24.87 -50.67 -14.67
N THR A 6 -24.75 -50.59 -13.36
CA THR A 6 -24.96 -49.36 -12.60
C THR A 6 -23.68 -48.53 -12.67
N PHE A 7 -23.73 -47.37 -13.33
CA PHE A 7 -22.60 -46.43 -13.39
C PHE A 7 -22.64 -45.55 -12.14
N PHE A 8 -21.62 -45.68 -11.28
CA PHE A 8 -21.43 -44.76 -10.14
C PHE A 8 -20.74 -43.49 -10.65
N LEU A 9 -21.45 -42.38 -10.65
CA LEU A 9 -20.90 -41.06 -10.94
C LEU A 9 -20.09 -40.61 -9.73
N PHE A 10 -18.76 -40.73 -9.79
CA PHE A 10 -17.87 -40.19 -8.76
C PHE A 10 -17.76 -38.67 -8.95
N ALA A 11 -18.43 -37.90 -8.09
CA ALA A 11 -18.26 -36.45 -8.05
C ALA A 11 -16.89 -36.13 -7.44
N LEU A 12 -15.96 -35.65 -8.27
CA LEU A 12 -14.69 -35.10 -7.81
C LEU A 12 -14.96 -33.80 -7.02
N PRO A 13 -14.42 -33.64 -5.81
CA PRO A 13 -14.56 -32.39 -5.06
C PRO A 13 -13.80 -31.29 -5.80
N VAL A 14 -14.54 -30.29 -6.27
CA VAL A 14 -13.96 -29.04 -6.77
C VAL A 14 -13.42 -28.30 -5.54
N MET A 15 -12.10 -28.29 -5.36
CA MET A 15 -11.46 -27.38 -4.40
C MET A 15 -11.61 -25.96 -4.96
N LEU A 16 -12.49 -25.17 -4.33
CA LEU A 16 -12.48 -23.71 -4.48
C LEU A 16 -11.19 -23.20 -3.84
N PHE A 17 -10.18 -22.93 -4.66
CA PHE A 17 -9.07 -22.09 -4.23
C PHE A 17 -9.61 -20.67 -4.07
N ALA A 18 -9.48 -20.11 -2.87
CA ALA A 18 -9.70 -18.69 -2.69
C ALA A 18 -8.76 -17.94 -3.63
N GLN A 19 -9.32 -17.08 -4.48
CA GLN A 19 -8.54 -16.32 -5.45
C GLN A 19 -7.70 -15.31 -4.67
N ALA A 20 -6.38 -15.37 -4.82
CA ALA A 20 -5.47 -14.40 -4.20
C ALA A 20 -5.76 -12.98 -4.77
N ILE A 21 -5.79 -11.98 -3.89
CA ILE A 21 -6.00 -10.58 -4.27
C ILE A 21 -4.63 -9.95 -4.50
N GLN A 22 -4.17 -9.99 -5.74
CA GLN A 22 -2.80 -9.59 -6.11
C GLN A 22 -2.77 -8.93 -7.48
N VAL A 23 -1.73 -8.14 -7.76
CA VAL A 23 -1.46 -7.54 -9.07
C VAL A 23 0.03 -7.46 -9.34
N SER A 24 0.45 -7.87 -10.54
CA SER A 24 1.84 -7.75 -11.00
C SER A 24 2.03 -6.52 -11.88
N SER A 25 3.25 -5.99 -11.94
CA SER A 25 3.64 -4.97 -12.91
C SER A 25 3.54 -5.50 -14.35
N PRO A 26 3.47 -4.64 -15.38
CA PRO A 26 3.38 -5.07 -16.78
C PRO A 26 4.52 -6.01 -17.24
N GLY A 27 5.71 -5.84 -16.70
CA GLY A 27 6.90 -6.67 -16.95
C GLY A 27 7.16 -7.75 -15.91
N ASP A 28 6.20 -8.06 -15.02
CA ASP A 28 6.30 -9.07 -13.96
C ASP A 28 7.51 -8.88 -13.01
N VAL A 29 7.95 -7.64 -12.82
CA VAL A 29 9.07 -7.27 -11.94
C VAL A 29 8.60 -7.09 -10.50
N LEU A 30 7.50 -6.38 -10.30
CA LEU A 30 6.90 -6.12 -8.99
C LEU A 30 5.55 -6.83 -8.87
N GLN A 31 5.22 -7.28 -7.67
CA GLN A 31 3.90 -7.81 -7.37
C GLN A 31 3.45 -7.32 -6.00
N VAL A 32 2.24 -6.76 -5.96
CA VAL A 32 1.53 -6.41 -4.74
C VAL A 32 0.58 -7.55 -4.40
N ASN A 33 0.61 -7.98 -3.14
CA ASN A 33 -0.37 -8.90 -2.56
C ASN A 33 -1.17 -8.16 -1.51
N PHE A 34 -2.48 -8.34 -1.49
CA PHE A 34 -3.39 -7.78 -0.51
C PHE A 34 -4.11 -8.90 0.25
N SER A 35 -4.30 -8.71 1.55
CA SER A 35 -5.03 -9.63 2.40
C SER A 35 -5.77 -8.91 3.52
N LEU A 36 -6.77 -9.58 4.09
CA LEU A 36 -7.35 -9.21 5.37
C LEU A 36 -6.86 -10.19 6.43
N GLU A 37 -6.14 -9.70 7.43
CA GLU A 37 -5.76 -10.49 8.61
C GLU A 37 -6.72 -10.15 9.75
N ASN A 38 -7.63 -11.08 10.09
CA ASN A 38 -8.70 -10.83 11.07
C ASN A 38 -9.53 -9.56 10.78
N GLY A 39 -9.68 -9.22 9.50
CA GLY A 39 -10.40 -8.03 9.04
C GLY A 39 -9.56 -6.75 8.96
N GLU A 40 -8.27 -6.78 9.34
CA GLU A 40 -7.32 -5.68 9.13
C GLU A 40 -6.72 -5.74 7.72
N PRO A 41 -6.77 -4.66 6.93
CA PRO A 41 -6.22 -4.65 5.59
C PRO A 41 -4.70 -4.54 5.64
N ARG A 42 -4.05 -5.44 4.91
CA ARG A 42 -2.59 -5.49 4.78
C ARG A 42 -2.18 -5.66 3.33
N TYR A 43 -1.00 -5.14 3.00
CA TYR A 43 -0.35 -5.40 1.73
C TYR A 43 1.10 -5.83 1.92
N SER A 44 1.63 -6.58 0.97
CA SER A 44 3.06 -6.85 0.84
C SER A 44 3.50 -6.65 -0.61
N ILE A 45 4.79 -6.40 -0.80
CA ILE A 45 5.39 -6.21 -2.12
C ILE A 45 6.54 -7.19 -2.29
N SER A 46 6.57 -7.87 -3.42
CA SER A 46 7.72 -8.65 -3.87
C SER A 46 8.30 -8.10 -5.16
N ARG A 47 9.60 -8.24 -5.32
CA ARG A 47 10.35 -7.93 -6.53
C ARG A 47 11.03 -9.19 -7.04
N LEU A 48 10.70 -9.63 -8.25
CA LEU A 48 11.22 -10.87 -8.86
C LEU A 48 11.08 -12.10 -7.93
N GLY A 49 9.99 -12.15 -7.16
CA GLY A 49 9.70 -13.21 -6.20
C GLY A 49 10.36 -13.07 -4.82
N GLY A 50 11.28 -12.12 -4.63
CA GLY A 50 11.84 -11.78 -3.31
C GLY A 50 10.97 -10.73 -2.61
N GLU A 51 10.64 -10.93 -1.33
CA GLU A 51 9.91 -9.94 -0.55
C GLU A 51 10.75 -8.66 -0.38
N VAL A 52 10.14 -7.49 -0.59
CA VAL A 52 10.78 -6.17 -0.39
C VAL A 52 10.01 -5.30 0.60
N ILE A 53 8.70 -5.52 0.74
CA ILE A 53 7.85 -4.96 1.80
C ILE A 53 7.08 -6.12 2.43
N ARG A 54 7.31 -6.34 3.73
CA ARG A 54 6.58 -7.31 4.57
C ARG A 54 5.11 -6.89 4.72
N PRO A 55 4.21 -7.79 5.16
CA PRO A 55 2.82 -7.45 5.45
C PRO A 55 2.67 -6.19 6.30
N SER A 56 2.15 -5.13 5.68
CA SER A 56 2.09 -3.77 6.21
C SER A 56 0.64 -3.31 6.33
N ARG A 57 0.26 -2.72 7.46
CA ARG A 57 -1.10 -2.23 7.74
C ARG A 57 -1.49 -1.04 6.89
N LEU A 58 -2.80 -0.92 6.72
CA LEU A 58 -3.47 0.18 6.04
C LEU A 58 -4.69 0.62 6.87
N GLY A 59 -5.05 1.90 6.83
CA GLY A 59 -6.26 2.43 7.48
C GLY A 59 -6.07 3.75 8.20
N PHE A 60 -7.10 4.15 8.94
CA PHE A 60 -7.16 5.47 9.59
C PHE A 60 -7.67 5.41 11.01
N LYS A 61 -7.19 6.34 11.84
CA LYS A 61 -7.87 6.73 13.09
C LYS A 61 -8.42 8.14 12.92
N PHE A 62 -9.53 8.40 13.60
CA PHE A 62 -10.20 9.69 13.54
C PHE A 62 -10.42 10.26 14.94
N ARG A 63 -10.45 11.59 15.05
CA ARG A 63 -10.77 12.28 16.31
C ARG A 63 -12.24 12.16 16.69
N ASN A 64 -13.12 12.20 15.70
CA ASN A 64 -14.57 12.36 15.86
C ASN A 64 -15.38 11.19 15.28
N ALA A 65 -14.73 10.05 14.98
CA ALA A 65 -15.38 8.84 14.51
C ALA A 65 -14.59 7.59 14.97
N PRO A 66 -15.21 6.40 15.00
CA PRO A 66 -14.48 5.15 15.24
C PRO A 66 -13.35 4.95 14.22
N GLU A 67 -12.26 4.33 14.64
CA GLU A 67 -11.16 3.98 13.74
C GLU A 67 -11.62 3.08 12.59
N MET A 68 -10.91 3.16 11.46
CA MET A 68 -11.17 2.42 10.23
C MET A 68 -9.90 1.64 9.88
N THR A 69 -9.53 0.73 10.77
CA THR A 69 -8.29 -0.07 10.73
C THR A 69 -8.57 -1.58 10.62
N GLY A 70 -9.82 -2.01 10.81
CA GLY A 70 -10.17 -3.43 10.86
C GLY A 70 -11.67 -3.69 10.70
N ASN A 71 -12.08 -4.92 11.00
CA ASN A 71 -13.46 -5.41 10.82
C ASN A 71 -13.98 -5.31 9.38
N PHE A 72 -13.09 -5.37 8.40
CA PHE A 72 -13.48 -5.35 7.00
C PHE A 72 -13.80 -6.75 6.46
N GLN A 73 -14.65 -6.75 5.43
CA GLN A 73 -14.71 -7.80 4.41
C GLN A 73 -14.42 -7.17 3.05
N ILE A 74 -13.89 -7.97 2.12
CA ILE A 74 -13.73 -7.56 0.72
C ILE A 74 -15.11 -7.63 0.05
N ALA A 75 -15.67 -6.49 -0.30
CA ALA A 75 -16.94 -6.39 -1.02
C ALA A 75 -16.76 -6.66 -2.51
N ALA A 76 -15.69 -6.12 -3.10
CA ALA A 76 -15.32 -6.35 -4.49
C ALA A 76 -13.82 -6.13 -4.70
N SER A 77 -13.28 -6.69 -5.77
CA SER A 77 -11.96 -6.33 -6.29
C SER A 77 -11.98 -6.35 -7.81
N ASN A 78 -11.20 -5.47 -8.44
CA ASN A 78 -11.09 -5.38 -9.88
C ASN A 78 -9.67 -5.03 -10.30
N GLN A 79 -9.21 -5.62 -11.40
CA GLN A 79 -7.93 -5.29 -12.01
C GLN A 79 -8.12 -4.59 -13.35
N THR A 80 -7.28 -3.61 -13.62
CA THR A 80 -7.22 -2.91 -14.91
C THR A 80 -5.77 -2.72 -15.33
N SER A 81 -5.55 -2.37 -16.59
CA SER A 81 -4.24 -1.98 -17.11
C SER A 81 -4.36 -0.64 -17.82
N PHE A 82 -3.30 0.16 -17.78
CA PHE A 82 -3.23 1.46 -18.45
C PHE A 82 -1.86 1.61 -19.09
N ASP A 83 -1.81 2.00 -20.35
CA ASP A 83 -0.56 2.21 -21.10
C ASP A 83 -0.76 3.35 -22.11
N GLU A 84 -0.38 4.56 -21.71
CA GLU A 84 -0.42 5.74 -22.57
C GLU A 84 0.85 6.57 -22.42
N THR A 85 1.20 7.33 -23.46
CA THR A 85 2.30 8.29 -23.42
C THR A 85 1.74 9.71 -23.48
N TRP A 86 2.21 10.58 -22.60
CA TRP A 86 1.86 12.00 -22.60
C TRP A 86 3.10 12.88 -22.76
N THR A 87 2.93 14.07 -23.32
CA THR A 87 4.01 15.02 -23.59
C THR A 87 4.04 16.13 -22.54
N GLN A 88 5.20 16.32 -21.92
CA GLN A 88 5.44 17.41 -20.99
C GLN A 88 5.58 18.76 -21.73
N PRO A 89 5.03 19.86 -21.19
CA PRO A 89 5.32 21.19 -21.72
C PRO A 89 6.78 21.61 -21.48
N TRP A 90 7.38 21.09 -20.40
CA TRP A 90 8.78 21.24 -20.00
C TRP A 90 9.13 20.14 -18.98
N GLY A 91 10.39 19.74 -18.92
CA GLY A 91 10.90 18.76 -17.95
C GLY A 91 12.12 18.02 -18.46
N GLU A 92 12.56 17.03 -17.70
CA GLU A 92 13.75 16.22 -17.96
C GLU A 92 13.62 15.31 -19.19
N LYS A 93 12.39 14.97 -19.58
CA LYS A 93 12.05 14.18 -20.77
C LYS A 93 10.81 14.75 -21.43
N LYS A 94 10.80 14.80 -22.77
CA LYS A 94 9.67 15.32 -23.53
C LYS A 94 8.43 14.45 -23.42
N ASP A 95 8.57 13.14 -23.61
CA ASP A 95 7.47 12.18 -23.64
C ASP A 95 7.62 11.18 -22.49
N ILE A 96 6.57 11.01 -21.70
CA ILE A 96 6.52 10.15 -20.51
C ILE A 96 5.49 9.05 -20.74
N ARG A 97 5.95 7.79 -20.71
CA ARG A 97 5.06 6.63 -20.75
C ARG A 97 4.51 6.34 -19.35
N ASN A 98 3.20 6.23 -19.24
CA ASN A 98 2.47 5.85 -18.05
C ASN A 98 1.90 4.45 -18.27
N ASN A 99 2.63 3.43 -17.83
CA ASN A 99 2.32 2.02 -18.04
C ASN A 99 2.25 1.27 -16.70
N TYR A 100 1.06 0.88 -16.28
CA TYR A 100 0.83 0.17 -15.02
C TYR A 100 -0.34 -0.80 -15.12
N ASN A 101 -0.31 -1.81 -14.24
CA ASN A 101 -1.50 -2.55 -13.86
C ASN A 101 -2.05 -1.98 -12.55
N ALA A 102 -3.35 -1.95 -12.39
CA ALA A 102 -4.01 -1.46 -11.19
C ALA A 102 -4.87 -2.53 -10.54
N LEU A 103 -4.96 -2.47 -9.21
CA LEU A 103 -5.83 -3.29 -8.39
C LEU A 103 -6.64 -2.38 -7.49
N ARG A 104 -7.94 -2.38 -7.71
CA ARG A 104 -8.91 -1.65 -6.89
C ARG A 104 -9.66 -2.62 -6.00
N ILE A 105 -9.65 -2.34 -4.70
CA ILE A 105 -10.21 -3.21 -3.66
C ILE A 105 -11.26 -2.40 -2.90
N GLU A 106 -12.49 -2.88 -2.88
CA GLU A 106 -13.58 -2.29 -2.13
C GLU A 106 -13.75 -3.04 -0.82
N LEU A 107 -13.52 -2.36 0.29
CA LEU A 107 -13.68 -2.88 1.64
C LEU A 107 -14.97 -2.34 2.25
N GLN A 108 -15.66 -3.18 3.02
CA GLN A 108 -16.80 -2.77 3.82
C GLN A 108 -16.69 -3.31 5.24
N GLU A 109 -16.91 -2.46 6.23
CA GLU A 109 -17.00 -2.91 7.62
C GLU A 109 -18.19 -3.87 7.80
N ILE A 110 -17.97 -4.98 8.50
CA ILE A 110 -18.98 -6.02 8.74
C ILE A 110 -19.97 -5.65 9.87
N ALA A 111 -19.64 -4.65 10.67
CA ALA A 111 -20.45 -4.13 11.76
C ALA A 111 -20.71 -2.63 11.58
N ALA A 112 -21.72 -2.11 12.28
CA ALA A 112 -21.99 -0.68 12.29
C ALA A 112 -20.71 0.10 12.67
N PRO A 113 -20.38 1.20 11.98
CA PRO A 113 -21.23 1.97 11.06
C PRO A 113 -21.28 1.48 9.59
N THR A 114 -20.74 0.28 9.29
CA THR A 114 -20.74 -0.37 7.95
C THR A 114 -20.13 0.51 6.86
N ARG A 115 -19.02 1.19 7.19
CA ARG A 115 -18.38 2.14 6.28
C ARG A 115 -17.68 1.42 5.13
N GLN A 116 -17.50 2.15 4.05
CA GLN A 116 -16.76 1.73 2.87
C GLN A 116 -15.43 2.44 2.80
N LEU A 117 -14.40 1.69 2.44
CA LEU A 117 -13.05 2.16 2.14
C LEU A 117 -12.59 1.49 0.86
N ILE A 118 -12.05 2.25 -0.07
CA ILE A 118 -11.44 1.72 -1.29
C ILE A 118 -9.94 1.89 -1.18
N ILE A 119 -9.19 0.89 -1.65
CA ILE A 119 -7.75 0.97 -1.80
C ILE A 119 -7.42 0.68 -3.26
N GLU A 120 -6.73 1.61 -3.92
CA GLU A 120 -6.27 1.45 -5.30
C GLU A 120 -4.75 1.39 -5.32
N PHE A 121 -4.21 0.27 -5.80
CA PHE A 121 -2.80 0.12 -6.13
C PHE A 121 -2.59 0.34 -7.63
N ARG A 122 -1.49 0.99 -7.99
CA ARG A 122 -0.93 1.04 -9.35
C ARG A 122 0.50 0.53 -9.30
N VAL A 123 0.76 -0.52 -10.08
CA VAL A 123 2.03 -1.25 -10.08
C VAL A 123 2.70 -1.04 -11.43
N PHE A 124 3.81 -0.32 -11.39
CA PHE A 124 4.74 -0.08 -12.49
C PHE A 124 5.90 -1.07 -12.39
N ASP A 125 6.74 -1.17 -13.42
CA ASP A 125 7.92 -2.05 -13.36
C ASP A 125 9.00 -1.56 -12.39
N ASP A 126 8.98 -0.27 -12.06
CA ASP A 126 9.95 0.44 -11.24
C ASP A 126 9.38 1.00 -9.93
N GLY A 127 8.08 0.80 -9.65
CA GLY A 127 7.49 1.28 -8.40
C GLY A 127 6.04 0.88 -8.19
N VAL A 128 5.57 1.10 -6.97
CA VAL A 128 4.16 0.92 -6.58
C VAL A 128 3.67 2.24 -6.00
N GLY A 129 2.53 2.72 -6.50
CA GLY A 129 1.76 3.77 -5.86
C GLY A 129 0.45 3.21 -5.35
N PHE A 130 -0.03 3.71 -4.20
CA PHE A 130 -1.37 3.39 -3.72
C PHE A 130 -2.01 4.58 -3.05
N ARG A 131 -3.34 4.53 -2.96
CA ARG A 131 -4.14 5.53 -2.26
C ARG A 131 -5.41 4.92 -1.69
N TYR A 132 -5.95 5.61 -0.70
CA TYR A 132 -7.29 5.37 -0.18
C TYR A 132 -8.31 6.23 -0.93
N GLU A 133 -9.51 5.69 -1.16
CA GLU A 133 -10.69 6.50 -1.50
C GLU A 133 -11.78 6.24 -0.47
N ILE A 134 -12.25 7.29 0.19
CA ILE A 134 -13.38 7.23 1.11
C ILE A 134 -14.61 7.75 0.34
N PRO A 135 -15.49 6.86 -0.17
CA PRO A 135 -16.62 7.29 -0.98
C PRO A 135 -17.65 8.03 -0.13
N VAL A 136 -18.44 8.89 -0.77
CA VAL A 136 -19.59 9.53 -0.13
C VAL A 136 -20.57 8.46 0.33
N GLN A 137 -20.89 8.45 1.63
CA GLN A 137 -21.70 7.40 2.24
C GLN A 137 -22.56 7.94 3.40
N PRO A 138 -23.70 7.31 3.72
CA PRO A 138 -24.66 7.87 4.69
C PRO A 138 -24.10 8.07 6.09
N ASN A 139 -23.26 7.13 6.56
CA ASN A 139 -22.80 7.04 7.94
C ASN A 139 -21.40 7.64 8.16
N PHE A 140 -20.85 8.35 7.17
CA PHE A 140 -19.47 8.88 7.25
C PHE A 140 -19.30 10.09 6.32
N LYS A 141 -19.82 11.25 6.73
CA LYS A 141 -19.87 12.48 5.91
C LYS A 141 -18.83 13.54 6.28
N SER A 142 -18.42 13.56 7.54
CA SER A 142 -17.44 14.49 8.09
C SER A 142 -16.60 13.72 9.09
N PHE A 143 -15.29 13.85 8.99
CA PHE A 143 -14.34 13.18 9.86
C PHE A 143 -13.06 14.01 9.94
N GLU A 144 -12.35 13.89 11.04
CA GLU A 144 -11.04 14.49 11.26
C GLU A 144 -10.03 13.37 11.44
N ILE A 145 -9.11 13.22 10.49
CA ILE A 145 -8.04 12.23 10.58
C ILE A 145 -7.12 12.63 11.73
N SER A 146 -6.96 11.73 12.69
CA SER A 146 -5.98 11.88 13.77
C SER A 146 -4.68 11.16 13.48
N ASP A 147 -4.76 10.09 12.68
CA ASP A 147 -3.64 9.20 12.39
C ASP A 147 -3.93 8.41 11.10
N GLU A 148 -2.90 8.16 10.32
CA GLU A 148 -2.93 7.26 9.17
C GLU A 148 -2.01 6.07 9.49
N VAL A 149 -2.57 4.87 9.64
CA VAL A 149 -1.79 3.70 10.12
C VAL A 149 -1.07 2.97 8.98
N THR A 150 -0.79 3.68 7.88
CA THR A 150 -0.08 3.16 6.72
C THR A 150 1.33 2.77 7.12
N GLU A 151 1.71 1.53 6.82
CA GLU A 151 3.04 1.00 7.10
C GLU A 151 3.83 0.68 5.84
N PHE A 152 5.15 0.67 6.02
CA PHE A 152 6.13 0.10 5.11
C PHE A 152 7.09 -0.76 5.96
N ALA A 153 6.71 -2.01 6.20
CA ALA A 153 7.49 -2.95 6.98
C ALA A 153 8.67 -3.48 6.14
N LEU A 154 9.89 -3.05 6.45
CA LEU A 154 11.08 -3.40 5.69
C LEU A 154 11.55 -4.82 6.01
N THR A 155 12.31 -5.43 5.09
CA THR A 155 12.82 -6.80 5.25
C THR A 155 14.11 -6.90 6.05
N GLY A 156 14.71 -5.77 6.43
CA GLY A 156 15.89 -5.71 7.27
C GLY A 156 16.22 -4.29 7.73
N ASP A 157 17.33 -4.17 8.45
CA ASP A 157 17.92 -2.89 8.86
C ASP A 157 18.79 -2.36 7.70
N HIS A 158 18.16 -1.72 6.74
CA HIS A 158 18.79 -1.25 5.49
C HIS A 158 19.64 -0.01 5.73
N ASP A 159 20.67 0.20 4.90
CA ASP A 159 21.39 1.47 4.89
C ASP A 159 20.49 2.55 4.27
N ALA A 160 20.38 3.71 4.91
CA ALA A 160 19.46 4.77 4.53
C ALA A 160 20.14 6.14 4.42
N TRP A 161 19.68 6.93 3.45
CA TRP A 161 20.01 8.35 3.29
C TRP A 161 18.77 9.19 3.57
N TRP A 162 18.83 10.00 4.62
CA TRP A 162 17.67 10.70 5.15
C TRP A 162 18.02 12.04 5.79
N ILE A 163 17.00 12.88 5.95
CA ILE A 163 17.04 14.12 6.74
C ILE A 163 15.95 14.06 7.83
N PRO A 164 16.21 14.62 9.03
CA PRO A 164 15.28 14.55 10.14
C PRO A 164 14.03 15.40 9.89
N ALA A 165 12.87 14.90 10.30
CA ALA A 165 11.63 15.65 10.37
C ALA A 165 11.51 16.45 11.69
N TYR A 166 10.53 17.38 11.73
CA TYR A 166 10.21 18.24 12.87
C TYR A 166 11.36 19.07 13.43
N GLN A 167 12.41 19.26 12.64
CA GLN A 167 13.51 20.15 13.01
C GLN A 167 13.22 21.58 12.56
N TRP A 168 13.87 22.53 13.24
CA TRP A 168 13.61 23.96 13.04
C TRP A 168 13.92 24.46 11.62
N ASN A 169 14.88 23.83 10.92
CA ASN A 169 15.33 24.26 9.59
C ASN A 169 14.63 23.53 8.43
N ARG A 170 13.46 22.92 8.69
CA ARG A 170 12.63 22.27 7.66
C ARG A 170 13.45 21.23 6.88
N TYR A 171 13.47 21.29 5.55
CA TYR A 171 14.19 20.37 4.67
C TYR A 171 15.68 20.69 4.48
N GLU A 172 16.20 21.77 5.07
CA GLU A 172 17.56 22.27 4.81
C GLU A 172 18.60 21.64 5.75
N TYR A 173 18.74 20.32 5.68
CA TYR A 173 19.72 19.52 6.41
C TYR A 173 20.64 18.74 5.47
N LEU A 174 21.84 18.41 5.94
CA LEU A 174 22.68 17.43 5.27
C LEU A 174 22.11 16.03 5.52
N TYR A 175 22.22 15.17 4.51
CA TYR A 175 21.80 13.79 4.62
C TYR A 175 22.66 13.03 5.63
N HIS A 176 21.99 12.30 6.52
CA HIS A 176 22.61 11.25 7.32
C HIS A 176 22.74 9.99 6.47
N HIS A 177 23.74 9.16 6.79
CA HIS A 177 23.90 7.83 6.24
C HIS A 177 24.05 6.86 7.41
N THR A 178 22.96 6.17 7.73
CA THR A 178 22.86 5.26 8.88
C THR A 178 21.94 4.10 8.52
N PRO A 179 22.00 2.98 9.27
CA PRO A 179 20.94 1.99 9.25
C PRO A 179 19.58 2.59 9.63
N VAL A 180 18.49 1.99 9.14
CA VAL A 180 17.10 2.36 9.46
C VAL A 180 16.85 2.41 10.96
N SER A 181 17.40 1.47 11.71
CA SER A 181 17.23 1.36 13.17
C SER A 181 17.75 2.56 13.96
N GLN A 182 18.51 3.46 13.32
CA GLN A 182 19.01 4.70 13.92
C GLN A 182 18.24 5.95 13.48
N MET A 183 17.24 5.79 12.60
CA MET A 183 16.32 6.86 12.25
C MET A 183 15.29 7.03 13.36
N ASP A 184 14.83 8.27 13.54
CA ASP A 184 13.66 8.58 14.37
C ASP A 184 12.48 8.86 13.44
N THR A 185 12.13 10.13 13.23
CA THR A 185 11.16 10.54 12.21
C THR A 185 11.85 11.30 11.10
N VAL A 186 11.57 10.94 9.84
CA VAL A 186 12.31 11.43 8.66
C VAL A 186 11.37 12.05 7.62
N HIS A 187 11.89 13.01 6.87
CA HIS A 187 11.18 13.52 5.70
C HIS A 187 11.24 12.51 4.54
N THR A 188 10.26 12.61 3.64
CA THR A 188 10.30 11.94 2.34
C THR A 188 10.74 12.92 1.23
N PRO A 189 11.38 12.47 0.14
CA PRO A 189 11.80 11.09 -0.14
C PRO A 189 12.90 10.59 0.80
N VAL A 190 12.68 9.43 1.42
CA VAL A 190 13.73 8.69 2.11
C VAL A 190 14.18 7.54 1.23
N THR A 191 15.48 7.38 1.06
CA THR A 191 16.06 6.40 0.13
C THR A 191 16.93 5.41 0.89
N MET A 192 16.86 4.14 0.50
CA MET A 192 17.52 3.03 1.20
C MET A 192 18.16 2.05 0.22
N GLU A 193 19.15 1.32 0.70
CA GLU A 193 19.78 0.19 0.01
C GLU A 193 19.72 -1.05 0.90
N THR A 194 19.15 -2.13 0.36
CA THR A 194 19.12 -3.43 1.03
C THR A 194 20.47 -4.13 0.92
N ALA A 195 20.73 -5.11 1.81
CA ALA A 195 21.99 -5.87 1.79
C ALA A 195 22.22 -6.67 0.50
N ASP A 196 21.15 -6.97 -0.25
CA ASP A 196 21.17 -7.63 -1.56
C ASP A 196 21.17 -6.64 -2.75
N GLY A 197 21.35 -5.33 -2.49
CA GLY A 197 21.57 -4.30 -3.52
C GLY A 197 20.29 -3.80 -4.20
N VAL A 198 19.13 -3.93 -3.54
CA VAL A 198 17.88 -3.31 -4.00
C VAL A 198 17.78 -1.91 -3.42
N TYR A 199 17.50 -0.93 -4.28
CA TYR A 199 17.22 0.43 -3.85
C TYR A 199 15.72 0.64 -3.66
N LEU A 200 15.35 1.24 -2.53
CA LEU A 200 13.99 1.60 -2.19
C LEU A 200 13.93 3.12 -1.96
N SER A 201 12.83 3.76 -2.38
CA SER A 201 12.56 5.15 -2.05
C SER A 201 11.08 5.33 -1.72
N PHE A 202 10.78 5.93 -0.57
CA PHE A 202 9.42 6.14 -0.09
C PHE A 202 9.08 7.61 -0.18
N HIS A 203 7.98 7.93 -0.87
CA HIS A 203 7.48 9.29 -1.03
C HIS A 203 5.97 9.29 -1.30
N GLU A 204 5.40 10.48 -1.41
CA GLU A 204 4.00 10.71 -1.76
C GLU A 204 3.90 11.47 -3.09
N ALA A 205 2.75 11.40 -3.73
CA ALA A 205 2.46 12.11 -4.98
C ALA A 205 1.05 12.68 -4.93
N ALA A 206 0.83 13.81 -5.62
CA ALA A 206 -0.46 14.51 -5.67
C ALA A 206 -0.98 14.92 -4.27
N LEU A 207 -0.10 15.48 -3.43
CA LEU A 207 -0.47 16.04 -2.12
C LEU A 207 -1.35 17.29 -2.30
N PHE A 208 -2.67 17.10 -2.23
CA PHE A 208 -3.68 18.14 -2.34
C PHE A 208 -4.68 18.00 -1.19
N ASP A 209 -5.00 19.10 -0.50
CA ASP A 209 -5.99 19.14 0.60
C ASP A 209 -5.78 18.04 1.67
N TYR A 210 -4.52 17.76 1.98
CA TYR A 210 -4.10 16.71 2.90
C TYR A 210 -2.82 17.14 3.64
N ALA A 211 -2.54 16.51 4.78
CA ALA A 211 -1.31 16.76 5.53
C ALA A 211 -0.12 16.07 4.85
N SER A 212 1.05 16.71 4.85
CA SER A 212 2.26 16.06 4.33
C SER A 212 2.66 14.87 5.20
N MET A 213 3.20 13.83 4.55
CA MET A 213 3.64 12.61 5.20
C MET A 213 5.14 12.66 5.54
N THR A 214 5.44 12.53 6.83
CA THR A 214 6.75 12.09 7.32
C THR A 214 6.71 10.59 7.64
N LEU A 215 7.85 9.96 7.89
CA LEU A 215 7.91 8.55 8.25
C LEU A 215 8.61 8.38 9.60
N ALA A 216 7.87 7.86 10.58
CA ALA A 216 8.40 7.48 11.88
C ALA A 216 8.86 6.01 11.83
N VAL A 217 10.01 5.70 12.45
CA VAL A 217 10.54 4.34 12.48
C VAL A 217 10.28 3.67 13.83
N ASN A 218 9.76 2.45 13.80
CA ASN A 218 9.62 1.63 15.00
C ASN A 218 10.77 0.62 15.16
N ASN A 219 10.83 -0.05 16.33
CA ASN A 219 11.91 -0.98 16.68
C ASN A 219 12.00 -2.23 15.78
N ASP A 220 11.00 -2.49 14.94
CA ASP A 220 10.92 -3.65 14.05
C ASP A 220 11.22 -3.29 12.58
N ASN A 221 11.88 -2.15 12.34
CA ASN A 221 12.18 -1.59 11.02
C ASN A 221 10.91 -1.40 10.16
N VAL A 222 9.82 -0.96 10.79
CA VAL A 222 8.61 -0.53 10.10
C VAL A 222 8.61 0.99 10.04
N LEU A 223 8.45 1.52 8.83
CA LEU A 223 8.19 2.94 8.62
C LEU A 223 6.67 3.13 8.72
N GLU A 224 6.23 3.99 9.63
CA GLU A 224 4.83 4.34 9.85
C GLU A 224 4.59 5.75 9.31
N ALA A 225 3.50 5.95 8.59
CA ALA A 225 3.09 7.29 8.15
C ALA A 225 2.84 8.17 9.38
N ASP A 226 3.52 9.32 9.43
CA ASP A 226 3.33 10.33 10.46
C ASP A 226 2.93 11.65 9.79
N LEU A 227 1.63 11.94 9.85
CA LEU A 227 1.02 13.09 9.21
C LEU A 227 1.33 14.36 10.00
N VAL A 228 1.89 15.37 9.33
CA VAL A 228 2.18 16.65 9.96
C VAL A 228 0.88 17.28 10.51
N PRO A 229 0.76 17.51 11.82
CA PRO A 229 -0.50 17.93 12.43
C PRO A 229 -0.83 19.39 12.10
N TRP A 230 -2.11 19.74 12.24
CA TRP A 230 -2.56 21.13 12.20
C TRP A 230 -1.89 21.96 13.30
N SER A 231 -1.38 23.13 12.92
CA SER A 231 -0.81 24.15 13.82
C SER A 231 -1.86 25.08 14.40
#